data_AF-A0A562M781-F1
#
_entry.id   AF-A0A562M781-F1
#
_cell.length_a   1.000
_cell.length_b   1.000
_cell.length_c   1.000
_cell.angle_alpha   90.00
_cell.angle_beta   90.00
_cell.angle_gamma   90.00
#
_symmetry.space_group_name_H-M   'P 1'
#
loop_
_entity.id
_entity.type
_entity.pdbx_description
1 polymer ?
#
loop_
_entity_poly.entity_id
_entity_poly.type
_entity_poly.pdbx_seq_one_letter_code
_entity_poly.pdbx_strand_id
1 'polypeptide(L)'
;MELCFRSEIWYKSLKCVSLLYQWQLIDNYDSIIKLQKAYLEWSQQSRFQNDTDLLNDLLNKWPFKDREVRIWACLHIGPYAIIVRALINMEYKVAILLRSDVFEEQMNIYKKQYQLSFGREADESEILFIKSDVGNPLLRLKDAILKGYQVVIFIDGQLGNNENAKGWQSVKLYGSTVNLREGVAALSHWTNTPITTLMLTVLDEKINIRYKQNKVVKHKTDYQNVLQHILGLIHSLATEELIQWEYLPAILEKSIVSEQKKHNSPGIWLPLFIQNRKMLFDITTGRSVLINQRDYDNVSKKIWGLFFLH
;
A
#
# COMPACT_ATOMS: atom_id res chain seq x y z
N MET A 1 -27.72 6.21 7.57
CA MET A 1 -27.14 5.19 8.48
C MET A 1 -26.72 3.94 7.71
N GLU A 2 -27.64 3.15 7.14
CA GLU A 2 -27.31 1.88 6.46
C GLU A 2 -26.36 2.01 5.26
N LEU A 3 -26.45 3.10 4.49
CA LEU A 3 -25.56 3.33 3.34
C LEU A 3 -24.07 3.40 3.72
N CYS A 4 -23.75 3.93 4.92
CA CYS A 4 -22.37 4.03 5.37
C CYS A 4 -21.78 2.65 5.68
N PHE A 5 -22.49 1.86 6.49
CA PHE A 5 -22.07 0.52 6.92
C PHE A 5 -22.13 -0.53 5.80
N ARG A 6 -22.70 -0.16 4.65
CA ARG A 6 -22.74 -0.94 3.41
C ARG A 6 -21.51 -0.72 2.51
N SER A 7 -20.77 0.36 2.72
CA SER A 7 -19.68 0.73 1.81
C SER A 7 -18.49 -0.23 1.91
N GLU A 8 -17.83 -0.47 0.77
CA GLU A 8 -16.60 -1.26 0.74
C GLU A 8 -15.50 -0.60 1.60
N ILE A 9 -15.45 0.73 1.61
CA ILE A 9 -14.51 1.51 2.42
C ILE A 9 -14.75 1.25 3.92
N TRP A 10 -16.01 1.22 4.37
CA TRP A 10 -16.33 0.86 5.75
C TRP A 10 -15.82 -0.53 6.10
N TYR A 11 -16.06 -1.54 5.25
CA TYR A 11 -15.58 -2.88 5.53
C TYR A 11 -14.04 -2.98 5.56
N LYS A 12 -13.36 -2.30 4.63
CA LYS A 12 -11.89 -2.20 4.65
C LYS A 12 -11.37 -1.52 5.93
N SER A 13 -12.05 -0.48 6.40
CA SER A 13 -11.69 0.21 7.64
C SER A 13 -11.75 -0.72 8.86
N LEU A 14 -12.79 -1.58 8.94
CA LEU A 14 -12.93 -2.58 10.01
C LEU A 14 -11.78 -3.58 9.99
N LYS A 15 -11.38 -4.02 8.79
CA LYS A 15 -10.24 -4.93 8.62
C LYS A 15 -8.93 -4.28 9.02
N CYS A 16 -8.70 -3.01 8.65
CA CYS A 16 -7.51 -2.27 9.05
C CYS A 16 -7.36 -2.23 10.57
N VAL A 17 -8.38 -1.74 11.28
CA VAL A 17 -8.28 -1.60 12.75
C VAL A 17 -8.22 -2.96 13.44
N SER A 18 -8.87 -4.00 12.90
CA SER A 18 -8.74 -5.37 13.40
C SER A 18 -7.32 -5.92 13.26
N LEU A 19 -6.68 -5.68 12.11
CA LEU A 19 -5.30 -6.09 11.89
C LEU A 19 -4.34 -5.35 12.84
N LEU A 20 -4.50 -4.04 12.97
CA LEU A 20 -3.68 -3.22 13.88
C LEU A 20 -3.87 -3.66 15.34
N TYR A 21 -5.08 -4.03 15.74
CA TYR A 21 -5.37 -4.60 17.05
C TYR A 21 -4.69 -5.96 17.25
N GLN A 22 -4.77 -6.85 16.25
CA GLN A 22 -4.10 -8.16 16.30
C GLN A 22 -2.56 -8.04 16.34
N TRP A 23 -2.02 -7.00 15.71
CA TRP A 23 -0.61 -6.63 15.78
C TRP A 23 -0.21 -5.94 17.09
N GLN A 24 -1.17 -5.73 18.01
CA GLN A 24 -0.98 -5.07 19.30
C GLN A 24 -0.47 -3.62 19.15
N LEU A 25 -0.78 -2.97 18.03
CA LEU A 25 -0.47 -1.55 17.79
C LEU A 25 -1.55 -0.62 18.36
N ILE A 26 -2.72 -1.17 18.65
CA ILE A 26 -3.83 -0.55 19.37
C ILE A 26 -4.49 -1.58 20.27
N ASP A 27 -5.08 -1.12 21.37
CA ASP A 27 -5.60 -2.00 22.42
C ASP A 27 -6.95 -1.55 23.02
N ASN A 28 -7.45 -0.39 22.63
CA ASN A 28 -8.63 0.22 23.23
C ASN A 28 -9.62 0.78 22.20
N TYR A 29 -10.86 0.99 22.66
CA TYR A 29 -11.97 1.42 21.83
C TYR A 29 -11.75 2.80 21.20
N ASP A 30 -11.21 3.76 21.95
CA ASP A 30 -11.00 5.12 21.47
C ASP A 30 -9.99 5.17 20.31
N SER A 31 -8.88 4.42 20.43
CA SER A 31 -7.90 4.25 19.35
C SER A 31 -8.52 3.62 18.10
N ILE A 32 -9.39 2.61 18.28
CA ILE A 32 -10.10 1.96 17.16
C ILE A 32 -10.99 2.98 16.43
N ILE A 33 -11.80 3.74 17.17
CA ILE A 33 -12.69 4.75 16.57
C ILE A 33 -11.88 5.85 15.87
N LYS A 34 -10.85 6.38 16.53
CA LYS A 34 -9.97 7.43 15.98
C LYS A 34 -9.36 6.99 14.64
N LEU A 35 -8.74 5.81 14.59
CA LEU A 35 -8.08 5.32 13.37
C LEU A 35 -9.08 4.91 12.30
N GLN A 36 -10.26 4.43 12.68
CA GLN A 36 -11.31 4.16 11.71
C GLN A 36 -11.77 5.45 11.01
N LYS A 37 -11.94 6.56 11.76
CA LYS A 37 -12.23 7.88 11.18
C LYS A 37 -11.12 8.33 10.23
N ALA A 38 -9.88 8.28 10.68
CA ALA A 38 -8.72 8.65 9.87
C ALA A 38 -8.63 7.82 8.57
N TYR A 39 -8.89 6.51 8.64
CA TYR A 39 -8.89 5.64 7.46
C TYR A 39 -10.01 6.01 6.47
N LEU A 40 -11.21 6.30 6.98
CA LEU A 40 -12.35 6.70 6.16
C LEU A 40 -12.08 8.02 5.43
N GLU A 41 -11.54 9.01 6.14
CA GLU A 41 -11.12 10.30 5.57
C GLU A 41 -10.05 10.09 4.49
N TRP A 42 -9.00 9.33 4.80
CA TRP A 42 -7.93 9.01 3.85
C TRP A 42 -8.45 8.30 2.59
N SER A 43 -9.28 7.28 2.75
CA SER A 43 -9.77 6.44 1.65
C SER A 43 -10.75 7.13 0.71
N GLN A 44 -11.33 8.26 1.14
CA GLN A 44 -12.20 9.09 0.31
C GLN A 44 -11.41 10.05 -0.59
N GLN A 45 -10.11 10.24 -0.33
CA GLN A 45 -9.26 11.09 -1.14
C GLN A 45 -8.99 10.45 -2.51
N SER A 46 -8.86 11.28 -3.55
CA SER A 46 -8.45 10.78 -4.87
C SER A 46 -7.01 10.28 -4.81
N ARG A 47 -6.75 9.06 -5.28
CA ARG A 47 -5.41 8.42 -5.24
C ARG A 47 -4.35 9.19 -6.02
N PHE A 48 -4.76 9.82 -7.12
CA PHE A 48 -3.93 10.67 -7.96
C PHE A 48 -4.38 12.12 -7.78
N GLN A 49 -4.02 12.72 -6.64
CA GLN A 49 -4.20 14.15 -6.49
C GLN A 49 -3.25 14.87 -7.45
N ASN A 50 -3.77 15.84 -8.20
CA ASN A 50 -2.94 16.87 -8.85
C ASN A 50 -2.44 17.87 -7.80
N ASP A 51 -2.00 17.35 -6.66
CA ASP A 51 -1.49 18.17 -5.58
C ASP A 51 -0.09 18.62 -5.98
N THR A 52 0.01 19.92 -6.24
CA THR A 52 1.27 20.58 -6.62
C THR A 52 2.07 20.93 -5.37
N ASP A 53 1.41 21.15 -4.24
CA ASP A 53 2.06 21.53 -2.99
C ASP A 53 2.78 20.34 -2.37
N LEU A 54 2.13 19.17 -2.32
CA LEU A 54 2.78 17.92 -1.93
C LEU A 54 3.93 17.55 -2.88
N LEU A 55 3.77 17.74 -4.19
CA LEU A 55 4.86 17.48 -5.13
C LEU A 55 6.06 18.40 -4.86
N ASN A 56 5.82 19.70 -4.66
CA ASN A 56 6.87 20.66 -4.34
C ASN A 56 7.54 20.35 -3.00
N ASP A 57 6.77 19.98 -1.97
CA ASP A 57 7.29 19.56 -0.67
C ASP A 57 8.21 18.32 -0.82
N LEU A 58 7.79 17.33 -1.61
CA LEU A 58 8.62 16.15 -1.91
C LEU A 58 9.91 16.53 -2.64
N LEU A 59 9.84 17.38 -3.66
CA LEU A 59 11.03 17.80 -4.43
C LEU A 59 12.04 18.54 -3.54
N ASN A 60 11.55 19.42 -2.64
CA ASN A 60 12.39 20.15 -1.70
C ASN A 60 13.06 19.22 -0.68
N LYS A 61 12.35 18.19 -0.22
CA LYS A 61 12.85 17.19 0.75
C LYS A 61 13.56 16.01 0.10
N TRP A 62 13.67 15.95 -1.23
CA TRP A 62 14.18 14.78 -1.95
C TRP A 62 15.61 14.45 -1.50
N PRO A 63 15.84 13.25 -0.93
CA PRO A 63 17.08 12.98 -0.21
C PRO A 63 18.24 12.56 -1.11
N PHE A 64 18.00 12.35 -2.41
CA PHE A 64 19.01 11.89 -3.36
C PHE A 64 19.45 13.04 -4.25
N LYS A 65 20.75 13.35 -4.24
CA LYS A 65 21.35 14.37 -5.12
C LYS A 65 22.20 13.75 -6.24
N ASP A 66 22.47 12.45 -6.14
CA ASP A 66 23.15 11.70 -7.19
C ASP A 66 22.22 11.39 -8.37
N ARG A 67 22.82 11.03 -9.51
CA ARG A 67 22.11 10.60 -10.72
C ARG A 67 22.20 9.08 -10.92
N GLU A 68 22.47 8.31 -9.86
CA GLU A 68 22.61 6.87 -9.99
C GLU A 68 21.28 6.21 -10.35
N VAL A 69 21.34 5.16 -11.15
CA VAL A 69 20.18 4.34 -11.49
C VAL A 69 19.76 3.54 -10.27
N ARG A 70 18.45 3.53 -9.97
CA ARG A 70 17.88 2.83 -8.82
C ARG A 70 16.70 1.97 -9.22
N ILE A 71 16.57 0.86 -8.49
CA ILE A 71 15.33 0.11 -8.39
C ILE A 71 14.57 0.64 -7.17
N TRP A 72 13.51 1.40 -7.40
CA TRP A 72 12.64 1.95 -6.36
C TRP A 72 11.62 0.89 -5.95
N ALA A 73 11.80 0.32 -4.76
CA ALA A 73 10.86 -0.59 -4.13
C ALA A 73 9.89 0.20 -3.27
N CYS A 74 8.70 0.46 -3.80
CA CYS A 74 7.68 1.26 -3.16
C CYS A 74 6.52 0.39 -2.65
N LEU A 75 5.73 0.96 -1.75
CA LEU A 75 4.45 0.41 -1.29
C LEU A 75 3.35 1.43 -1.60
N HIS A 76 2.10 0.98 -1.70
CA HIS A 76 0.95 1.85 -1.86
C HIS A 76 0.56 2.50 -0.52
N ILE A 77 1.49 3.22 0.09
CA ILE A 77 1.34 3.94 1.36
C ILE A 77 1.39 5.44 1.07
N GLY A 78 0.46 6.19 1.65
CA GLY A 78 0.42 7.64 1.52
C GLY A 78 0.24 8.07 0.07
N PRO A 79 0.75 9.24 -0.35
CA PRO A 79 0.61 9.76 -1.70
C PRO A 79 1.60 9.09 -2.67
N TYR A 80 1.75 7.76 -2.64
CA TYR A 80 2.79 7.00 -3.34
C TYR A 80 2.94 7.32 -4.84
N ALA A 81 1.85 7.71 -5.52
CA ALA A 81 1.86 8.05 -6.94
C ALA A 81 2.75 9.26 -7.26
N ILE A 82 2.98 10.16 -6.31
CA ILE A 82 3.81 11.35 -6.53
C ILE A 82 5.31 11.02 -6.63
N ILE A 83 5.74 9.83 -6.20
CA ILE A 83 7.14 9.38 -6.36
C ILE A 83 7.54 9.41 -7.84
N VAL A 84 6.71 8.82 -8.70
CA VAL A 84 6.95 8.79 -10.14
C VAL A 84 6.90 10.21 -10.72
N ARG A 85 5.94 11.04 -10.26
CA ARG A 85 5.83 12.45 -10.70
C ARG A 85 7.09 13.24 -10.35
N ALA A 86 7.64 13.05 -9.15
CA ALA A 86 8.88 13.68 -8.73
C ALA A 86 10.06 13.24 -9.61
N LEU A 87 10.22 11.93 -9.85
CA LEU A 87 11.28 11.42 -10.74
C LEU A 87 11.20 12.02 -12.15
N ILE A 88 9.99 12.14 -12.69
CA ILE A 88 9.73 12.81 -13.98
C ILE A 88 10.15 14.29 -13.92
N ASN A 89 9.75 15.03 -12.88
CA ASN A 89 10.08 16.45 -12.72
C ASN A 89 11.60 16.69 -12.54
N MET A 90 12.33 15.72 -12.02
CA MET A 90 13.79 15.74 -11.93
C MET A 90 14.48 15.29 -13.23
N GLU A 91 13.72 15.12 -14.33
CA GLU A 91 14.21 14.74 -15.65
C GLU A 91 14.90 13.37 -15.68
N TYR A 92 14.51 12.45 -14.80
CA TYR A 92 14.95 11.07 -14.91
C TYR A 92 14.15 10.33 -15.98
N LYS A 93 14.81 9.38 -16.65
CA LYS A 93 14.11 8.33 -17.40
C LYS A 93 13.42 7.40 -16.41
N VAL A 94 12.13 7.11 -16.58
CA VAL A 94 11.36 6.31 -15.62
C VAL A 94 10.70 5.12 -16.30
N ALA A 95 10.92 3.93 -15.75
CA ALA A 95 10.27 2.70 -16.16
C ALA A 95 9.33 2.22 -15.05
N ILE A 96 8.04 2.02 -15.37
CA ILE A 96 6.99 1.74 -14.40
C ILE A 96 6.37 0.38 -14.72
N LEU A 97 6.35 -0.49 -13.72
CA LEU A 97 5.66 -1.78 -13.79
C LEU A 97 4.19 -1.60 -13.38
N LEU A 98 3.27 -1.88 -14.30
CA LEU A 98 1.82 -1.70 -14.12
C LEU A 98 1.07 -3.01 -14.36
N ARG A 99 0.00 -3.26 -13.63
CA ARG A 99 -0.91 -4.38 -13.93
C ARG A 99 -1.82 -4.04 -15.10
N SER A 100 -2.25 -5.05 -15.87
CA SER A 100 -3.11 -4.82 -17.04
C SER A 100 -4.44 -4.13 -16.71
N ASP A 101 -5.04 -4.40 -15.55
CA ASP A 101 -6.33 -3.83 -15.14
C ASP A 101 -6.28 -2.33 -14.82
N VAL A 102 -5.09 -1.78 -14.56
CA VAL A 102 -4.90 -0.34 -14.28
C VAL A 102 -3.96 0.33 -15.29
N PHE A 103 -3.51 -0.39 -16.32
CA PHE A 103 -2.44 0.05 -17.21
C PHE A 103 -2.80 1.33 -17.96
N GLU A 104 -3.94 1.33 -18.67
CA GLU A 104 -4.33 2.46 -19.53
C GLU A 104 -4.61 3.72 -18.69
N GLU A 105 -5.31 3.57 -17.57
CA GLU A 105 -5.61 4.67 -16.65
C GLU A 105 -4.32 5.31 -16.12
N GLN A 106 -3.43 4.50 -15.52
CA GLN A 106 -2.20 5.03 -14.93
C GLN A 106 -1.23 5.57 -16.00
N MET A 107 -1.13 4.93 -17.16
CA MET A 107 -0.33 5.42 -18.28
C MET A 107 -0.79 6.83 -18.69
N ASN A 108 -2.09 7.05 -18.85
CA ASN A 108 -2.63 8.34 -19.25
C ASN A 108 -2.38 9.42 -18.19
N ILE A 109 -2.46 9.08 -16.90
CA ILE A 109 -2.16 10.00 -15.80
C ILE A 109 -0.70 10.47 -15.88
N TYR A 110 0.25 9.54 -16.02
CA TYR A 110 1.68 9.89 -16.08
C TYR A 110 2.06 10.64 -17.36
N LYS A 111 1.48 10.28 -18.51
CA LYS A 111 1.66 11.02 -19.76
C LYS A 111 1.14 12.45 -19.64
N LYS A 112 -0.06 12.63 -19.07
CA LYS A 112 -0.63 13.96 -18.81
C LYS A 112 0.28 14.78 -17.88
N GLN A 113 0.79 14.19 -16.80
CA GLN A 113 1.73 14.88 -15.91
C GLN A 113 3.00 15.31 -16.63
N TYR A 114 3.57 14.43 -17.46
CA TYR A 114 4.75 14.77 -18.25
C TYR A 114 4.47 15.97 -19.17
N GLN A 115 3.33 15.95 -19.88
CA GLN A 115 2.90 17.06 -20.73
C GLN A 115 2.72 18.37 -19.97
N LEU A 116 2.15 18.31 -18.76
CA LEU A 116 2.02 19.50 -17.90
C LEU A 116 3.38 20.04 -17.43
N SER A 117 4.38 19.17 -17.26
CA SER A 117 5.70 19.55 -16.73
C SER A 117 6.62 20.08 -17.83
N PHE A 118 6.52 19.55 -19.07
CA PHE A 118 7.46 19.82 -20.17
C PHE A 118 6.82 20.43 -21.42
N GLY A 119 5.50 20.60 -21.47
CA GLY A 119 4.79 21.19 -22.61
C GLY A 119 4.70 20.30 -23.86
N ARG A 120 5.09 19.02 -23.77
CA ARG A 120 5.03 18.04 -24.86
C ARG A 120 4.74 16.63 -24.36
N GLU A 121 4.35 15.73 -25.25
CA GLU A 121 4.20 14.31 -24.88
C GLU A 121 5.57 13.66 -24.58
N ALA A 122 5.54 12.67 -23.68
CA ALA A 122 6.70 11.85 -23.36
C ALA A 122 6.97 10.85 -24.48
N ASP A 123 8.24 10.65 -24.81
CA ASP A 123 8.66 9.54 -25.65
C ASP A 123 8.99 8.29 -24.81
N GLU A 124 9.14 7.12 -25.47
CA GLU A 124 9.52 5.89 -24.77
C GLU A 124 10.93 5.95 -24.16
N SER A 125 11.80 6.83 -24.66
CA SER A 125 13.16 7.07 -24.16
C SER A 125 13.18 7.76 -22.79
N GLU A 126 12.04 8.34 -22.40
CA GLU A 126 11.82 9.10 -21.17
C GLU A 126 10.90 8.38 -20.19
N ILE A 127 9.76 7.86 -20.67
CA ILE A 127 8.83 7.10 -19.85
C ILE A 127 8.50 5.77 -20.53
N LEU A 128 8.81 4.68 -19.83
CA LEU A 128 8.53 3.32 -20.29
C LEU A 128 7.50 2.63 -19.40
N PHE A 129 6.38 2.21 -19.98
CA PHE A 129 5.35 1.44 -19.27
C PHE A 129 5.47 -0.06 -19.59
N ILE A 130 5.51 -0.90 -18.56
CA ILE A 130 5.65 -2.35 -18.69
C ILE A 130 4.48 -3.04 -18.00
N LYS A 131 3.71 -3.84 -18.74
CA LYS A 131 2.64 -4.68 -18.18
C LYS A 131 3.23 -5.84 -17.37
N SER A 132 2.74 -6.06 -16.15
CA SER A 132 3.28 -7.05 -15.21
C SER A 132 2.91 -8.50 -15.52
N ASP A 133 1.95 -8.71 -16.40
CA ASP A 133 1.31 -9.98 -16.72
C ASP A 133 1.45 -10.37 -18.20
N VAL A 134 2.24 -9.61 -18.97
CA VAL A 134 2.46 -9.85 -20.41
C VAL A 134 3.93 -10.13 -20.69
N GLY A 135 4.20 -11.26 -21.35
CA GLY A 135 5.55 -11.64 -21.79
C GLY A 135 6.51 -11.89 -20.63
N ASN A 136 7.72 -11.33 -20.71
CA ASN A 136 8.72 -11.38 -19.63
C ASN A 136 9.01 -9.96 -19.10
N PRO A 137 8.20 -9.45 -18.15
CA PRO A 137 8.35 -8.09 -17.64
C PRO A 137 9.69 -7.85 -16.93
N LEU A 138 10.25 -8.87 -16.26
CA LEU A 138 11.54 -8.72 -15.59
C LEU A 138 12.69 -8.53 -16.59
N LEU A 139 12.64 -9.20 -17.75
CA LEU A 139 13.64 -8.97 -18.80
C LEU A 139 13.56 -7.54 -19.35
N ARG A 140 12.34 -7.04 -19.59
CA ARG A 140 12.14 -5.65 -20.04
C ARG A 140 12.61 -4.62 -19.01
N LEU A 141 12.38 -4.88 -17.72
CA LEU A 141 12.87 -4.03 -16.63
C LEU A 141 14.39 -4.05 -16.52
N LYS A 142 15.02 -5.22 -16.70
CA LYS A 142 16.48 -5.33 -16.79
C LYS A 142 17.03 -4.45 -17.93
N ASP A 143 16.45 -4.54 -19.11
CA ASP A 143 16.88 -3.74 -20.26
C ASP A 143 16.68 -2.23 -20.01
N ALA A 144 15.61 -1.85 -19.32
CA ALA A 144 15.37 -0.46 -18.90
C ALA A 144 16.46 0.04 -17.94
N ILE A 145 16.83 -0.74 -16.93
CA ILE A 145 17.92 -0.38 -15.99
C ILE A 145 19.23 -0.15 -16.75
N LEU A 146 19.58 -1.05 -17.68
CA LEU A 146 20.78 -0.94 -18.49
C LEU A 146 20.78 0.29 -19.42
N LYS A 147 19.60 0.80 -19.79
CA LYS A 147 19.42 2.03 -20.56
C LYS A 147 19.34 3.31 -19.70
N GLY A 148 19.55 3.18 -18.38
CA GLY A 148 19.59 4.32 -17.45
C GLY A 148 18.24 4.71 -16.87
N TYR A 149 17.21 3.86 -16.95
CA TYR A 149 15.90 4.17 -16.36
C TYR A 149 15.89 3.91 -14.86
N GLN A 150 15.31 4.84 -14.12
CA GLN A 150 14.80 4.63 -12.78
C GLN A 150 13.63 3.65 -12.85
N VAL A 151 13.74 2.48 -12.23
CA VAL A 151 12.69 1.48 -12.25
C VAL A 151 11.84 1.59 -10.99
N VAL A 152 10.54 1.85 -11.13
CA VAL A 152 9.59 1.93 -10.01
C VAL A 152 8.73 0.68 -9.95
N ILE A 153 8.75 0.01 -8.80
CA ILE A 153 8.00 -1.22 -8.54
C ILE A 153 7.24 -1.09 -7.22
N PHE A 154 5.92 -1.19 -7.29
CA PHE A 154 5.08 -1.34 -6.10
C PHE A 154 4.97 -2.81 -5.72
N ILE A 155 5.70 -3.22 -4.68
CA ILE A 155 5.92 -4.64 -4.36
C ILE A 155 4.71 -5.31 -3.71
N ASP A 156 3.76 -4.52 -3.21
CA ASP A 156 2.56 -4.93 -2.49
C ASP A 156 1.29 -5.01 -3.36
N GLY A 157 1.35 -4.64 -4.64
CA GLY A 157 0.19 -4.65 -5.54
C GLY A 157 -0.42 -6.03 -5.82
N GLN A 158 0.16 -7.10 -5.25
CA GLN A 158 -0.30 -8.49 -5.35
C GLN A 158 -0.72 -9.08 -4.00
N LEU A 159 -0.70 -8.28 -2.92
CA LEU A 159 -1.22 -8.68 -1.63
C LEU A 159 -2.72 -8.96 -1.74
N GLY A 160 -3.05 -10.26 -1.81
CA GLY A 160 -4.41 -10.76 -1.91
C GLY A 160 -4.59 -11.88 -2.95
N ASN A 161 -3.59 -12.07 -3.83
CA ASN A 161 -3.70 -12.98 -4.98
C ASN A 161 -2.72 -14.18 -4.90
N ASN A 162 -3.23 -15.40 -5.14
CA ASN A 162 -2.54 -16.68 -5.38
C ASN A 162 -1.00 -16.70 -5.17
N GLU A 163 -0.60 -16.94 -3.92
CA GLU A 163 0.78 -16.81 -3.43
C GLU A 163 1.59 -18.12 -3.44
N ASN A 164 0.99 -19.23 -3.86
CA ASN A 164 1.61 -20.57 -3.84
C ASN A 164 2.42 -20.90 -5.11
N ALA A 165 2.69 -19.91 -5.96
CA ALA A 165 3.41 -20.12 -7.21
C ALA A 165 4.93 -19.98 -7.03
N LYS A 166 5.70 -20.38 -8.05
CA LYS A 166 7.14 -20.12 -8.13
C LYS A 166 7.42 -18.60 -8.16
N GLY A 167 8.52 -18.17 -7.54
CA GLY A 167 8.96 -16.77 -7.55
C GLY A 167 8.37 -15.90 -6.44
N TRP A 168 7.89 -16.53 -5.37
CA TRP A 168 7.39 -15.88 -4.18
C TRP A 168 8.27 -16.21 -2.98
N GLN A 169 8.40 -15.26 -2.05
CA GLN A 169 9.14 -15.40 -0.81
C GLN A 169 8.25 -14.95 0.36
N SER A 170 8.26 -15.74 1.43
CA SER A 170 7.54 -15.42 2.67
C SER A 170 8.38 -14.53 3.58
N VAL A 171 7.77 -13.45 4.05
CA VAL A 171 8.35 -12.46 4.96
C VAL A 171 7.41 -12.22 6.14
N LYS A 172 7.98 -11.82 7.28
CA LYS A 172 7.25 -11.57 8.52
C LYS A 172 6.95 -10.09 8.68
N LEU A 173 5.76 -9.78 9.16
CA LEU A 173 5.30 -8.43 9.48
C LEU A 173 4.37 -8.49 10.69
N TYR A 174 4.78 -7.91 11.82
CA TYR A 174 4.01 -7.86 13.08
C TYR A 174 3.31 -9.18 13.47
N GLY A 175 4.01 -10.31 13.33
CA GLY A 175 3.47 -11.65 13.63
C GLY A 175 2.63 -12.28 12.52
N SER A 176 2.28 -11.54 11.47
CA SER A 176 1.70 -12.07 10.24
C SER A 176 2.78 -12.53 9.26
N THR A 177 2.39 -13.42 8.34
CA THR A 177 3.23 -13.81 7.19
C THR A 177 2.63 -13.20 5.93
N VAL A 178 3.48 -12.54 5.15
CA VAL A 178 3.14 -11.91 3.88
C VAL A 178 4.02 -12.53 2.81
N ASN A 179 3.48 -12.81 1.63
CA ASN A 179 4.28 -13.29 0.50
C ASN A 179 4.50 -12.16 -0.49
N LEU A 180 5.74 -12.03 -0.96
CA LEU A 180 6.14 -11.03 -1.93
C LEU A 180 6.80 -11.69 -3.14
N ARG A 181 6.64 -11.09 -4.32
CA ARG A 181 7.34 -11.55 -5.53
C ARG A 181 8.82 -11.21 -5.46
N GLU A 182 9.66 -12.17 -5.82
CA GLU A 182 11.13 -12.01 -5.77
C GLU A 182 11.70 -11.13 -6.89
N GLY A 183 10.87 -10.67 -7.83
CA GLY A 183 11.27 -9.94 -9.03
C GLY A 183 12.16 -8.73 -8.75
N VAL A 184 11.90 -7.97 -7.67
CA VAL A 184 12.73 -6.81 -7.28
C VAL A 184 14.15 -7.23 -6.85
N ALA A 185 14.27 -8.32 -6.10
CA ALA A 185 15.55 -8.88 -5.68
C ALA A 185 16.31 -9.51 -6.86
N ALA A 186 15.57 -10.19 -7.75
CA ALA A 186 16.12 -10.75 -8.96
C ALA A 186 16.68 -9.69 -9.92
N LEU A 187 15.97 -8.57 -10.10
CA LEU A 187 16.45 -7.46 -10.90
C LEU A 187 17.75 -6.88 -10.36
N SER A 188 17.82 -6.65 -9.04
CA SER A 188 19.05 -6.16 -8.40
C SER A 188 20.22 -7.13 -8.61
N HIS A 189 19.95 -8.44 -8.47
CA HIS A 189 20.95 -9.47 -8.68
C HIS A 189 21.47 -9.51 -10.13
N TRP A 190 20.58 -9.40 -11.13
CA TRP A 190 20.95 -9.48 -12.54
C TRP A 190 21.64 -8.23 -13.07
N THR A 191 21.37 -7.07 -12.48
CA THR A 191 21.85 -5.77 -12.97
C THR A 191 22.93 -5.17 -12.09
N ASN A 192 23.25 -5.80 -10.95
CA ASN A 192 24.10 -5.23 -9.91
C ASN A 192 23.66 -3.82 -9.46
N THR A 193 22.37 -3.50 -9.60
CA THR A 193 21.78 -2.20 -9.23
C THR A 193 21.18 -2.27 -7.83
N PRO A 194 21.44 -1.29 -6.94
CA PRO A 194 20.91 -1.31 -5.58
C PRO A 194 19.39 -1.10 -5.57
N ILE A 195 18.73 -1.69 -4.55
CA ILE A 195 17.32 -1.47 -4.31
C ILE A 195 17.18 -0.34 -3.29
N THR A 196 16.43 0.69 -3.64
CA THR A 196 16.08 1.76 -2.71
C THR A 196 14.62 1.62 -2.34
N THR A 197 14.35 1.32 -1.07
CA THR A 197 12.99 1.35 -0.54
C THR A 197 12.62 2.80 -0.27
N LEU A 198 11.44 3.23 -0.73
CA LEU A 198 10.92 4.57 -0.51
C LEU A 198 9.44 4.48 -0.14
N MET A 199 9.06 5.11 0.97
CA MET A 199 7.69 5.22 1.46
C MET A 199 7.40 6.68 1.76
N LEU A 200 6.19 7.10 1.39
CA LEU A 200 5.67 8.42 1.68
C LEU A 200 4.46 8.28 2.59
N THR A 201 4.32 9.20 3.53
CA THR A 201 3.12 9.36 4.36
C THR A 201 2.82 10.84 4.47
N VAL A 202 1.56 11.17 4.76
CA VAL A 202 1.14 12.56 5.01
C VAL A 202 0.66 12.67 6.45
N LEU A 203 1.24 13.59 7.20
CA LEU A 203 0.75 14.00 8.52
C LEU A 203 0.70 15.52 8.52
N ASP A 204 -0.41 16.09 9.00
CA ASP A 204 -0.62 17.54 9.05
C ASP A 204 -0.30 18.23 7.71
N GLU A 205 -0.81 17.65 6.61
CA GLU A 205 -0.64 18.14 5.23
C GLU A 205 0.83 18.17 4.73
N LYS A 206 1.75 17.54 5.46
CA LYS A 206 3.18 17.49 5.09
C LYS A 206 3.61 16.09 4.73
N ILE A 207 4.47 15.98 3.72
CA ILE A 207 5.09 14.71 3.37
C ILE A 207 6.17 14.37 4.38
N ASN A 208 6.09 13.15 4.88
CA ASN A 208 7.18 12.46 5.54
C ASN A 208 7.77 11.43 4.59
N ILE A 209 9.09 11.50 4.41
CA ILE A 209 9.83 10.60 3.53
C ILE A 209 10.58 9.60 4.39
N ARG A 210 10.38 8.32 4.13
CA ARG A 210 11.19 7.25 4.70
C ARG A 210 11.82 6.45 3.60
N TYR A 211 13.13 6.28 3.67
CA TYR A 211 13.86 5.50 2.70
C TYR A 211 14.92 4.65 3.35
N LYS A 212 15.27 3.57 2.65
CA LYS A 212 16.38 2.70 3.02
C LYS A 212 17.04 2.20 1.75
N GLN A 213 18.33 2.46 1.61
CA GLN A 213 19.11 1.87 0.54
C GLN A 213 19.57 0.48 0.96
N ASN A 214 19.09 -0.53 0.24
CA ASN A 214 19.53 -1.91 0.44
C ASN A 214 20.80 -2.15 -0.39
N LYS A 215 21.65 -3.07 0.12
CA LYS A 215 22.81 -3.53 -0.64
C LYS A 215 22.37 -4.23 -1.92
N VAL A 216 23.22 -4.18 -2.92
CA VAL A 216 23.06 -4.97 -4.14
C VAL A 216 22.96 -6.45 -3.78
N VAL A 217 21.98 -7.13 -4.36
CA VAL A 217 21.74 -8.55 -4.11
C VAL A 217 22.81 -9.38 -4.82
N LYS A 218 23.63 -10.11 -4.05
CA LYS A 218 24.75 -10.88 -4.62
C LYS A 218 24.35 -12.32 -4.95
N HIS A 219 23.52 -12.93 -4.12
CA HIS A 219 23.11 -14.32 -4.30
C HIS A 219 21.59 -14.49 -4.23
N LYS A 220 21.06 -15.51 -4.91
CA LYS A 220 19.63 -15.85 -4.85
C LYS A 220 19.15 -16.19 -3.43
N THR A 221 20.04 -16.74 -2.61
CA THR A 221 19.79 -17.04 -1.20
C THR A 221 19.46 -15.78 -0.38
N ASP A 222 19.83 -14.59 -0.87
CA ASP A 222 19.60 -13.33 -0.16
C ASP A 222 18.21 -12.73 -0.44
N TYR A 223 17.44 -13.28 -1.39
CA TYR A 223 16.19 -12.66 -1.88
C TYR A 223 15.18 -12.45 -0.75
N GLN A 224 14.96 -13.47 0.08
CA GLN A 224 14.02 -13.39 1.19
C GLN A 224 14.46 -12.32 2.21
N ASN A 225 15.75 -12.30 2.58
CA ASN A 225 16.30 -11.33 3.53
C ASN A 225 16.16 -9.88 3.03
N VAL A 226 16.38 -9.67 1.73
CA VAL A 226 16.22 -8.35 1.09
C VAL A 226 14.77 -7.91 1.13
N LEU A 227 13.83 -8.80 0.79
CA LEU A 227 12.39 -8.50 0.88
C LEU A 227 11.96 -8.24 2.34
N GLN A 228 12.50 -9.00 3.29
CA GLN A 228 12.27 -8.78 4.72
C GLN A 228 12.78 -7.41 5.17
N HIS A 229 13.93 -6.96 4.66
CA HIS A 229 14.46 -5.62 4.94
C HIS A 229 13.60 -4.50 4.33
N ILE A 230 13.05 -4.72 3.13
CA ILE A 230 12.16 -3.76 2.48
C ILE A 230 10.87 -3.58 3.31
N LEU A 231 10.19 -4.67 3.69
CA LEU A 231 9.02 -4.57 4.59
C LEU A 231 9.39 -4.14 6.01
N GLY A 232 10.64 -4.39 6.44
CA GLY A 232 11.13 -3.97 7.74
C GLY A 232 10.93 -2.48 8.00
N LEU A 233 10.99 -1.64 6.96
CA LEU A 233 10.79 -0.19 7.07
C LEU A 233 9.37 0.19 7.56
N ILE A 234 8.37 -0.67 7.37
CA ILE A 234 7.00 -0.49 7.90
C ILE A 234 7.00 -0.40 9.43
N HIS A 235 7.96 -1.03 10.11
CA HIS A 235 8.08 -0.98 11.57
C HIS A 235 8.46 0.41 12.10
N SER A 236 8.82 1.35 11.22
CA SER A 236 9.11 2.75 11.58
C SER A 236 7.93 3.71 11.38
N LEU A 237 6.76 3.20 10.97
CA LEU A 237 5.55 3.98 10.78
C LEU A 237 4.74 4.04 12.07
N ALA A 238 4.20 5.23 12.38
CA ALA A 238 3.16 5.36 13.38
C ALA A 238 1.86 4.71 12.90
N THR A 239 0.95 4.40 13.82
CA THR A 239 -0.32 3.76 13.47
C THR A 239 -1.18 4.63 12.56
N GLU A 240 -1.21 5.94 12.78
CA GLU A 240 -1.87 6.94 11.93
C GLU A 240 -1.29 7.03 10.51
N GLU A 241 -0.05 6.55 10.32
CA GLU A 241 0.56 6.47 9.00
C GLU A 241 0.27 5.12 8.33
N LEU A 242 0.23 4.03 9.11
CA LEU A 242 -0.07 2.70 8.61
C LEU A 242 -1.45 2.61 7.95
N ILE A 243 -2.45 3.32 8.48
CA ILE A 243 -3.79 3.38 7.87
C ILE A 243 -3.79 3.94 6.45
N GLN A 244 -2.74 4.67 6.04
CA GLN A 244 -2.60 5.19 4.68
C GLN A 244 -2.17 4.12 3.67
N TRP A 245 -1.89 2.89 4.13
CA TRP A 245 -1.53 1.77 3.28
C TRP A 245 -2.76 1.12 2.64
N GLU A 246 -2.89 1.27 1.32
CA GLU A 246 -4.03 0.77 0.55
C GLU A 246 -4.30 -0.73 0.74
N TYR A 247 -3.23 -1.53 0.81
CA TYR A 247 -3.31 -2.99 0.89
C TYR A 247 -3.30 -3.56 2.32
N LEU A 248 -3.28 -2.71 3.35
CA LEU A 248 -3.36 -3.16 4.75
C LEU A 248 -4.57 -4.08 5.03
N PRO A 249 -5.81 -3.78 4.56
CA PRO A 249 -6.96 -4.67 4.77
C PRO A 249 -6.77 -6.10 4.23
N ALA A 250 -6.02 -6.26 3.14
CA ALA A 250 -5.84 -7.53 2.45
C ALA A 250 -4.96 -8.51 3.23
N ILE A 251 -4.15 -8.02 4.19
CA ILE A 251 -3.33 -8.87 5.05
C ILE A 251 -4.20 -9.63 6.06
N LEU A 252 -5.25 -9.00 6.58
CA LEU A 252 -6.17 -9.63 7.53
C LEU A 252 -6.92 -10.82 6.91
N GLU A 253 -7.34 -10.71 5.66
CA GLU A 253 -8.07 -11.78 4.96
C GLU A 253 -7.31 -13.11 4.97
N LYS A 254 -5.98 -13.05 5.01
CA LYS A 254 -5.10 -14.22 5.06
C LYS A 254 -4.85 -14.72 6.48
N SER A 255 -4.77 -13.83 7.47
CA SER A 255 -4.48 -14.21 8.86
C SER A 255 -5.66 -14.91 9.53
N ILE A 256 -6.90 -14.55 9.18
CA ILE A 256 -8.13 -15.16 9.76
C ILE A 256 -8.20 -16.68 9.51
N VAL A 257 -7.56 -17.17 8.45
CA VAL A 257 -7.58 -18.59 8.08
C VAL A 257 -6.67 -19.44 8.98
N SER A 258 -5.65 -18.86 9.65
CA SER A 258 -4.57 -19.69 10.21
C SER A 258 -4.71 -20.08 11.68
N GLU A 259 -5.48 -19.39 12.55
CA GLU A 259 -5.51 -19.75 13.98
C GLU A 259 -6.87 -19.54 14.64
N GLN A 260 -7.40 -20.60 15.28
CA GLN A 260 -8.42 -20.51 16.33
C GLN A 260 -7.76 -19.97 17.61
N LYS A 261 -7.28 -18.72 17.63
CA LYS A 261 -6.88 -18.11 18.89
C LYS A 261 -8.13 -17.89 19.74
N LYS A 262 -8.22 -18.62 20.86
CA LYS A 262 -9.14 -18.30 21.95
C LYS A 262 -8.66 -16.98 22.57
N HIS A 263 -9.10 -15.84 22.04
CA HIS A 263 -8.97 -14.58 22.74
C HIS A 263 -9.96 -14.59 23.91
N ASN A 264 -9.45 -14.52 25.14
CA ASN A 264 -10.24 -14.39 26.37
C ASN A 264 -10.74 -12.95 26.60
N SER A 265 -10.49 -12.04 25.66
CA SER A 265 -10.93 -10.64 25.72
C SER A 265 -12.40 -10.51 25.31
N PRO A 266 -13.17 -9.60 25.92
CA PRO A 266 -14.49 -9.27 25.43
C PRO A 266 -14.38 -8.74 23.98
N GLY A 267 -15.18 -9.30 23.07
CA GLY A 267 -15.17 -8.89 21.67
C GLY A 267 -15.59 -7.43 21.49
N ILE A 268 -15.01 -6.76 20.50
CA ILE A 268 -15.32 -5.37 20.15
C ILE A 268 -16.14 -5.38 18.86
N TRP A 269 -17.44 -5.16 18.99
CA TRP A 269 -18.39 -5.38 17.89
C TRP A 269 -18.80 -4.08 17.21
N LEU A 270 -18.62 -4.01 15.89
CA LEU A 270 -19.03 -2.89 15.05
C LEU A 270 -20.00 -3.34 13.95
N PRO A 271 -20.96 -2.49 13.54
CA PRO A 271 -21.97 -2.86 12.55
C PRO A 271 -21.35 -3.07 11.16
N LEU A 272 -21.82 -4.09 10.44
CA LEU A 272 -21.44 -4.37 9.06
C LEU A 272 -22.68 -4.77 8.26
N PHE A 273 -22.85 -4.20 7.07
CA PHE A 273 -23.92 -4.58 6.17
C PHE A 273 -23.36 -5.01 4.81
N ILE A 274 -23.30 -6.32 4.55
CA ILE A 274 -22.72 -6.85 3.32
C ILE A 274 -23.68 -7.84 2.68
N GLN A 275 -23.83 -7.81 1.35
CA GLN A 275 -24.72 -8.72 0.62
C GLN A 275 -26.16 -8.78 1.18
N ASN A 276 -26.70 -7.63 1.58
CA ASN A 276 -28.02 -7.50 2.19
C ASN A 276 -28.18 -8.23 3.54
N ARG A 277 -27.07 -8.50 4.25
CA ARG A 277 -27.06 -9.16 5.56
C ARG A 277 -26.60 -8.18 6.64
N LYS A 278 -27.35 -8.17 7.75
CA LYS A 278 -27.04 -7.39 8.97
C LYS A 278 -26.13 -8.19 9.87
N MET A 279 -24.92 -7.68 10.06
CA MET A 279 -23.86 -8.37 10.77
C MET A 279 -23.22 -7.47 11.82
N LEU A 280 -22.58 -8.10 12.80
CA LEU A 280 -21.57 -7.45 13.64
C LEU A 280 -20.21 -8.03 13.28
N PHE A 281 -19.22 -7.16 13.14
CA PHE A 281 -17.82 -7.49 12.92
C PHE A 281 -17.09 -7.34 14.25
N ASP A 282 -16.39 -8.39 14.69
CA ASP A 282 -15.55 -8.38 15.88
C ASP A 282 -14.12 -7.97 15.52
N ILE A 283 -13.71 -6.80 15.99
CA ILE A 283 -12.37 -6.25 15.76
C ILE A 283 -11.28 -7.16 16.34
N THR A 284 -11.56 -7.86 17.44
CA THR A 284 -10.55 -8.68 18.12
C THR A 284 -10.22 -9.95 17.35
N THR A 285 -11.19 -10.52 16.63
CA THR A 285 -11.02 -11.79 15.90
C THR A 285 -11.06 -11.63 14.37
N GLY A 286 -11.50 -10.48 13.86
CA GLY A 286 -11.72 -10.24 12.43
C GLY A 286 -12.93 -10.97 11.86
N ARG A 287 -13.77 -11.58 12.70
CA ARG A 287 -14.92 -12.40 12.28
C ARG A 287 -16.20 -11.59 12.25
N SER A 288 -17.20 -12.09 11.53
CA SER A 288 -18.53 -11.47 11.49
C SER A 288 -19.63 -12.46 11.85
N VAL A 289 -20.65 -11.99 12.55
CA VAL A 289 -21.83 -12.78 12.95
C VAL A 289 -23.10 -12.14 12.44
N LEU A 290 -24.06 -12.96 12.02
CA LEU A 290 -25.38 -12.49 11.62
C LEU A 290 -26.20 -12.14 12.87
N ILE A 291 -26.94 -11.05 12.80
CA ILE A 291 -27.81 -10.60 13.90
C ILE A 291 -29.18 -10.16 13.36
N ASN A 292 -30.17 -10.09 14.25
CA ASN A 292 -31.50 -9.61 13.90
C ASN A 292 -31.53 -8.08 13.67
N GLN A 293 -32.62 -7.60 13.07
CA GLN A 293 -32.83 -6.18 12.77
C GLN A 293 -32.67 -5.27 13.98
N ARG A 294 -33.33 -5.63 15.08
CA ARG A 294 -33.47 -4.78 16.25
C ARG A 294 -32.10 -4.53 16.88
N ASP A 295 -31.30 -5.57 17.00
CA ASP A 295 -29.94 -5.48 17.54
C ASP A 295 -29.03 -4.67 16.61
N TYR A 296 -29.18 -4.86 15.30
CA TYR A 296 -28.38 -4.14 14.31
C TYR A 296 -28.67 -2.64 14.37
N ASP A 297 -29.95 -2.25 14.43
CA ASP A 297 -30.37 -0.86 14.48
C ASP A 297 -29.91 -0.19 15.79
N ASN A 298 -30.01 -0.91 16.91
CA ASN A 298 -29.56 -0.42 18.21
C ASN A 298 -28.05 -0.13 18.24
N VAL A 299 -27.23 -1.07 17.75
CA VAL A 299 -25.77 -0.89 17.68
C VAL A 299 -25.42 0.21 16.66
N SER A 300 -26.03 0.16 15.48
CA SER A 300 -25.82 1.14 14.41
C SER A 300 -26.09 2.56 14.86
N LYS A 301 -27.18 2.79 15.62
CA LYS A 301 -27.53 4.11 16.15
C LYS A 301 -26.48 4.64 17.14
N LYS A 302 -25.94 3.77 18.01
CA LYS A 302 -24.88 4.15 18.95
C LYS A 302 -23.59 4.53 18.22
N ILE A 303 -23.16 3.68 17.28
CA ILE A 303 -21.94 3.93 16.49
C ILE A 303 -22.10 5.18 15.61
N TRP A 304 -23.27 5.39 15.02
CA TRP A 304 -23.52 6.57 14.20
C TRP A 304 -23.29 7.87 14.97
N GLY A 305 -23.74 7.94 16.24
CA GLY A 305 -23.52 9.11 17.08
C GLY A 305 -22.04 9.39 17.38
N LEU A 306 -21.21 8.34 17.49
CA LEU A 306 -19.77 8.49 17.72
C LEU A 306 -19.02 8.95 16.45
N PHE A 307 -19.50 8.57 15.27
CA PHE A 307 -18.79 8.81 14.02
C PHE A 307 -19.19 10.08 13.29
N PHE A 308 -20.46 10.47 13.33
CA PHE A 308 -21.02 11.42 12.35
C PHE A 308 -21.76 12.61 12.96
N LEU A 309 -21.80 12.73 14.30
CA LEU A 309 -22.44 13.87 14.99
C LEU A 309 -21.45 14.79 15.71
N HIS A 310 -20.15 14.53 15.57
CA HIS A 310 -19.01 15.29 16.09
C HIS A 310 -17.91 15.34 15.03
#